data_AF-A0A7V9IPR2-F1
#
_entry.id   AF-A0A7V9IPR2-F1
#
_cell.length_a   1.000
_cell.length_b   1.000
_cell.length_c   1.000
_cell.angle_alpha   90.00
_cell.angle_beta   90.00
_cell.angle_gamma   90.00
#
_symmetry.space_group_name_H-M   'P 1'
#
loop_
_entity.id
_entity.type
_entity.pdbx_description
1 polymer ?
#
loop_
_entity_poly.entity_id
_entity_poly.type
_entity_poly.pdbx_seq_one_letter_code
_entity_poly.pdbx_strand_id
1 'polypeptide(L)'
;MQFQEMTMPAIAAGGAAAAARIHDPASADSGATGVSAIGATSFGDYKVIRRNGSVVAFEPSKIAVAMTKAFIAVRGAQGAGSAAIREQVEKLTDGTVRALLRRLPAGGTFHIEDVQDQAELSLMRDGAHDVARSYVLYREKRAQERAKQSVPAAARAPQLSMLENGVRVPLDMARVEAIVRGACVGLTSYVTPDAILSEMVKNLYDGVPLDEVYKSAILASRALIEKDPAYAAVSARLLLHTVRREVLGEEIVQGEMQGRYADAFARFVKTGISVGLLDERLGQFDLKRLGSALDAGRDLNFHYLGLQTLYDRYFLHHDGRRFELPQVFFMRVAMGLALNEIERDARAIEFYEVLSSFDFMSSTPTLFNSGTKHSQLSSCYLSTV
;
A
#
# COMPACT_ATOMS: atom_id res chain seq x y z
N MET A 1 18.07 -17.76 -11.87
CA MET A 1 19.44 -17.79 -12.41
C MET A 1 20.01 -19.13 -12.02
N GLN A 2 20.04 -20.09 -12.94
CA GLN A 2 20.82 -21.32 -12.72
C GLN A 2 22.30 -20.93 -12.71
N PHE A 3 23.05 -21.53 -11.80
CA PHE A 3 24.51 -21.50 -11.86
C PHE A 3 24.93 -22.48 -12.95
N GLN A 4 25.82 -22.03 -13.85
CA GLN A 4 26.54 -22.90 -14.75
C GLN A 4 28.02 -22.75 -14.41
N GLU A 5 28.64 -23.85 -14.04
CA GLU A 5 30.04 -23.90 -13.63
C GLU A 5 30.97 -23.68 -14.83
N MET A 6 32.14 -23.09 -14.58
CA MET A 6 33.30 -23.29 -15.43
C MET A 6 34.59 -23.17 -14.60
N THR A 7 35.31 -24.27 -14.54
CA THR A 7 36.51 -24.51 -13.73
C THR A 7 37.79 -24.36 -14.56
N MET A 8 38.93 -24.09 -13.91
CA MET A 8 40.33 -24.50 -14.24
C MET A 8 41.34 -23.41 -13.83
N PRO A 9 42.61 -23.74 -13.52
CA PRO A 9 43.14 -24.96 -12.90
C PRO A 9 43.87 -24.67 -11.56
N ALA A 10 44.30 -25.73 -10.85
CA ALA A 10 44.87 -25.64 -9.50
C ALA A 10 46.40 -25.47 -9.47
N ILE A 11 46.90 -24.87 -8.37
CA ILE A 11 48.28 -25.00 -7.88
C ILE A 11 48.21 -25.42 -6.40
N ALA A 12 49.01 -26.40 -6.00
CA ALA A 12 48.91 -27.06 -4.69
C ALA A 12 50.09 -26.70 -3.75
N ALA A 13 49.75 -26.31 -2.51
CA ALA A 13 50.54 -26.38 -1.28
C ALA A 13 49.58 -26.04 -0.11
N GLY A 14 49.66 -26.58 1.12
CA GLY A 14 50.61 -27.53 1.70
C GLY A 14 50.99 -27.11 3.14
N GLY A 15 50.54 -27.85 4.16
CA GLY A 15 50.79 -27.57 5.60
C GLY A 15 49.58 -26.96 6.33
N ALA A 16 48.95 -27.66 7.30
CA ALA A 16 49.37 -27.85 8.70
C ALA A 16 49.26 -26.54 9.51
N ALA A 17 48.21 -26.27 10.29
CA ALA A 17 47.73 -26.95 11.51
C ALA A 17 48.64 -26.73 12.76
N ALA A 18 48.20 -25.88 13.70
CA ALA A 18 48.28 -26.07 15.16
C ALA A 18 47.62 -24.89 15.90
N ALA A 19 47.01 -25.16 17.05
CA ALA A 19 46.37 -24.18 17.92
C ALA A 19 47.05 -24.11 19.30
N ALA A 20 47.10 -22.91 19.90
CA ALA A 20 47.18 -22.61 21.34
C ALA A 20 47.07 -21.06 21.47
N ARG A 21 46.58 -20.41 22.52
CA ARG A 21 46.77 -20.66 23.97
C ARG A 21 45.58 -20.18 24.84
N ILE A 22 45.73 -20.40 26.14
CA ILE A 22 44.77 -20.25 27.24
C ILE A 22 45.10 -18.99 28.09
N HIS A 23 44.08 -18.44 28.77
CA HIS A 23 44.08 -17.51 29.93
C HIS A 23 44.53 -16.03 29.82
N ASP A 24 43.53 -15.14 29.87
CA ASP A 24 43.22 -14.06 30.85
C ASP A 24 43.99 -14.02 32.21
N PRO A 25 43.87 -12.95 33.06
CA PRO A 25 43.06 -11.71 32.93
C PRO A 25 43.72 -10.35 33.38
N ALA A 26 42.93 -9.26 33.24
CA ALA A 26 43.02 -7.95 33.94
C ALA A 26 44.25 -7.05 33.64
N SER A 27 44.18 -5.71 33.53
CA SER A 27 43.10 -4.69 33.48
C SER A 27 43.74 -3.35 32.98
N ALA A 28 43.07 -2.20 32.78
CA ALA A 28 41.72 -1.76 33.11
C ALA A 28 41.19 -0.65 32.15
N ASP A 29 39.86 -0.51 32.12
CA ASP A 29 39.06 0.72 32.08
C ASP A 29 39.41 1.90 31.14
N SER A 30 38.68 2.01 30.03
CA SER A 30 38.14 3.29 29.54
C SER A 30 37.01 3.11 28.51
N GLY A 31 35.78 3.51 28.89
CA GLY A 31 34.75 4.01 27.98
C GLY A 31 34.28 3.13 26.80
N ALA A 32 33.55 2.04 27.08
CA ALA A 32 32.84 1.27 26.05
C ALA A 32 31.33 1.16 26.33
N THR A 33 30.58 2.25 26.16
CA THR A 33 29.12 2.23 26.22
C THR A 33 28.49 1.69 24.92
N GLY A 34 28.23 0.37 24.91
CA GLY A 34 27.05 -0.15 24.21
C GLY A 34 27.18 -0.54 22.73
N VAL A 35 28.30 -1.14 22.30
CA VAL A 35 28.31 -1.94 21.06
C VAL A 35 27.61 -3.30 21.33
N SER A 36 26.28 -3.30 21.39
CA SER A 36 25.43 -4.52 21.44
C SER A 36 23.93 -4.21 21.28
N ALA A 37 23.49 -3.84 20.06
CA ALA A 37 22.06 -3.81 19.71
C ALA A 37 21.79 -3.74 18.18
N ILE A 38 22.38 -4.64 17.40
CA ILE A 38 21.72 -5.11 16.17
C ILE A 38 21.34 -6.57 16.41
N GLY A 39 20.34 -6.76 17.27
CA GLY A 39 19.72 -8.07 17.45
C GLY A 39 19.14 -8.55 16.11
N ALA A 40 19.17 -9.86 15.89
CA ALA A 40 18.89 -10.49 14.59
C ALA A 40 17.57 -9.99 13.95
N THR A 41 17.67 -9.01 13.06
CA THR A 41 16.53 -8.53 12.27
C THR A 41 16.10 -9.65 11.33
N SER A 42 14.91 -10.20 11.54
CA SER A 42 14.33 -11.12 10.56
C SER A 42 14.09 -10.37 9.25
N PHE A 43 14.86 -10.67 8.21
CA PHE A 43 14.62 -10.13 6.87
C PHE A 43 13.44 -10.83 6.16
N GLY A 44 12.75 -11.77 6.82
CA GLY A 44 11.65 -12.55 6.23
C GLY A 44 10.46 -11.70 5.77
N ASP A 45 10.23 -10.57 6.41
CA ASP A 45 9.16 -9.62 6.07
C ASP A 45 9.51 -8.69 4.90
N TYR A 46 10.71 -8.83 4.33
CA TYR A 46 11.23 -8.01 3.24
C TYR A 46 11.44 -8.85 1.97
N LYS A 47 11.01 -8.30 0.84
CA LYS A 47 11.01 -8.99 -0.46
C LYS A 47 11.55 -8.08 -1.57
N VAL A 48 12.18 -8.68 -2.58
CA VAL A 48 12.70 -7.98 -3.75
C VAL A 48 11.95 -8.42 -5.00
N ILE A 49 11.39 -7.46 -5.73
CA ILE A 49 10.80 -7.67 -7.05
C ILE A 49 11.94 -7.63 -8.07
N ARG A 50 12.15 -8.75 -8.78
CA ARG A 50 13.16 -8.84 -9.85
C ARG A 50 12.59 -8.26 -11.15
N ARG A 51 13.49 -7.87 -12.07
CA ARG A 51 13.16 -7.33 -13.42
C ARG A 51 12.23 -8.20 -14.29
N ASN A 52 11.98 -9.45 -13.91
CA ASN A 52 11.06 -10.38 -14.58
C ASN A 52 9.73 -10.57 -13.82
N GLY A 53 9.40 -9.69 -12.86
CA GLY A 53 8.20 -9.78 -12.03
C GLY A 53 8.27 -10.77 -10.86
N SER A 54 9.26 -11.68 -10.84
CA SER A 54 9.37 -12.68 -9.77
C SER A 54 9.83 -12.06 -8.44
N VAL A 55 9.11 -12.39 -7.38
CA VAL A 55 9.40 -11.94 -6.00
C VAL A 55 10.30 -12.95 -5.31
N VAL A 56 11.32 -12.47 -4.59
CA VAL A 56 12.20 -13.30 -3.74
C VAL A 56 12.42 -12.68 -2.38
N ALA A 57 12.83 -13.47 -1.40
CA ALA A 57 13.25 -12.98 -0.09
C ALA A 57 14.40 -11.96 -0.21
N PHE A 58 14.44 -11.00 0.70
CA PHE A 58 15.54 -10.05 0.77
C PHE A 58 16.79 -10.68 1.39
N GLU A 59 17.87 -10.73 0.61
CA GLU A 59 19.16 -11.30 1.01
C GLU A 59 20.26 -10.21 0.97
N PRO A 60 20.61 -9.58 2.11
CA PRO A 60 21.70 -8.59 2.18
C PRO A 60 23.05 -9.09 1.63
N SER A 61 23.31 -10.39 1.74
CA SER A 61 24.50 -11.05 1.18
C SER A 61 24.65 -10.85 -0.34
N LYS A 62 23.56 -10.67 -1.09
CA LYS A 62 23.61 -10.36 -2.53
C LYS A 62 24.14 -8.94 -2.81
N ILE A 63 23.84 -7.99 -1.93
CA ILE A 63 24.36 -6.61 -2.01
C ILE A 63 25.87 -6.65 -1.74
N ALA A 64 26.30 -7.31 -0.66
CA ALA A 64 27.71 -7.49 -0.34
C ALA A 64 28.49 -8.11 -1.52
N VAL A 65 28.00 -9.22 -2.09
CA VAL A 65 28.63 -9.88 -3.25
C VAL A 65 28.70 -8.95 -4.48
N ALA A 66 27.71 -8.10 -4.72
CA ALA A 66 27.73 -7.14 -5.82
C ALA A 66 28.77 -6.02 -5.57
N MET A 67 28.82 -5.49 -4.35
CA MET A 67 29.81 -4.49 -3.93
C MET A 67 31.23 -5.06 -4.00
N THR A 68 31.50 -6.24 -3.44
CA THR A 68 32.81 -6.91 -3.53
C THR A 68 33.28 -7.05 -4.98
N LYS A 69 32.40 -7.42 -5.91
CA LYS A 69 32.74 -7.51 -7.33
C LYS A 69 33.13 -6.16 -7.94
N ALA A 70 32.47 -5.07 -7.56
CA ALA A 70 32.83 -3.73 -8.02
C ALA A 70 34.18 -3.25 -7.44
N PHE A 71 34.46 -3.53 -6.16
CA PHE A 71 35.77 -3.25 -5.56
C PHE A 71 36.89 -4.05 -6.25
N ILE A 72 36.70 -5.36 -6.49
CA ILE A 72 37.68 -6.20 -7.20
C ILE A 72 37.88 -5.71 -8.64
N ALA A 73 36.83 -5.25 -9.34
CA ALA A 73 36.95 -4.73 -10.70
C ALA A 73 37.81 -3.45 -10.81
N VAL A 74 37.96 -2.67 -9.72
CA VAL A 74 38.79 -1.46 -9.69
C VAL A 74 40.15 -1.69 -9.02
N ARG A 75 40.21 -2.50 -7.96
CA ARG A 75 41.43 -2.77 -7.16
C ARG A 75 42.22 -4.00 -7.61
N GLY A 76 41.71 -4.77 -8.57
CA GLY A 76 42.31 -6.00 -9.08
C GLY A 76 42.23 -7.19 -8.12
N ALA A 77 42.80 -8.32 -8.51
CA ALA A 77 42.74 -9.58 -7.75
C ALA A 77 43.38 -9.50 -6.35
N GLN A 78 44.38 -8.63 -6.17
CA GLN A 78 44.99 -8.33 -4.86
C GLN A 78 43.96 -7.75 -3.86
N GLY A 79 42.90 -7.11 -4.34
CA GLY A 79 41.81 -6.62 -3.51
C GLY A 79 40.88 -7.71 -2.94
N ALA A 80 40.82 -8.91 -3.56
CA ALA A 80 39.90 -9.97 -3.15
C ALA A 80 40.26 -10.58 -1.77
N GLY A 81 41.55 -10.51 -1.39
CA GLY A 81 42.05 -10.96 -0.09
C GLY A 81 41.98 -9.91 1.03
N SER A 82 41.78 -8.63 0.70
CA SER A 82 41.98 -7.53 1.65
C SER A 82 40.90 -7.45 2.74
N ALA A 83 41.32 -7.50 4.00
CA ALA A 83 40.45 -7.33 5.16
C ALA A 83 39.74 -5.96 5.14
N ALA A 84 40.49 -4.88 4.85
CA ALA A 84 39.94 -3.53 4.77
C ALA A 84 38.83 -3.37 3.69
N ILE A 85 38.94 -4.09 2.57
CA ILE A 85 37.88 -4.08 1.54
C ILE A 85 36.64 -4.84 2.01
N ARG A 86 36.80 -5.93 2.79
CA ARG A 86 35.65 -6.66 3.36
C ARG A 86 34.91 -5.79 4.37
N GLU A 87 35.63 -5.17 5.30
CA GLU A 87 35.09 -4.24 6.29
C GLU A 87 34.37 -3.05 5.64
N GLN A 88 34.98 -2.45 4.60
CA GLN A 88 34.35 -1.36 3.84
C GLN A 88 33.07 -1.82 3.12
N VAL A 89 33.07 -3.02 2.49
CA VAL A 89 31.88 -3.59 1.84
C VAL A 89 30.77 -3.91 2.85
N GLU A 90 31.11 -4.41 4.04
CA GLU A 90 30.17 -4.70 5.12
C GLU A 90 29.49 -3.41 5.61
N LYS A 91 30.28 -2.38 5.95
CA LYS A 91 29.80 -1.03 6.30
C LYS A 91 28.88 -0.43 5.23
N LEU A 92 29.24 -0.56 3.95
CA LEU A 92 28.44 -0.08 2.81
C LEU A 92 27.14 -0.87 2.61
N THR A 93 27.19 -2.18 2.82
CA THR A 93 26.03 -3.07 2.78
C THR A 93 25.05 -2.68 3.88
N ASP A 94 25.51 -2.52 5.11
CA ASP A 94 24.69 -2.09 6.25
C ASP A 94 24.12 -0.68 6.08
N GLY A 95 24.87 0.22 5.45
CA GLY A 95 24.37 1.55 5.06
C GLY A 95 23.22 1.46 4.05
N THR A 96 23.37 0.58 3.05
CA THR A 96 22.37 0.33 2.01
C THR A 96 21.10 -0.31 2.59
N VAL A 97 21.27 -1.37 3.39
CA VAL A 97 20.18 -2.09 4.07
C VAL A 97 19.40 -1.12 4.96
N ARG A 98 20.06 -0.40 5.88
CA ARG A 98 19.38 0.56 6.77
C ARG A 98 18.63 1.65 6.01
N ALA A 99 19.14 2.10 4.86
CA ALA A 99 18.47 3.08 4.03
C ALA A 99 17.21 2.53 3.34
N LEU A 100 17.24 1.27 2.88
CA LEU A 100 16.08 0.57 2.31
C LEU A 100 15.00 0.31 3.37
N LEU A 101 15.35 -0.33 4.49
CA LEU A 101 14.39 -0.72 5.53
C LEU A 101 13.68 0.48 6.16
N ARG A 102 14.38 1.63 6.30
CA ARG A 102 13.78 2.87 6.82
C ARG A 102 12.64 3.42 5.96
N ARG A 103 12.56 3.07 4.66
CA ARG A 103 11.42 3.44 3.81
C ARG A 103 10.18 2.55 4.06
N LEU A 104 10.36 1.37 4.65
CA LEU A 104 9.33 0.34 4.84
C LEU A 104 9.41 -0.23 6.27
N PRO A 105 9.08 0.55 7.31
CA PRO A 105 9.29 0.16 8.71
C PRO A 105 8.43 -1.03 9.20
N ALA A 106 7.44 -1.46 8.42
CA ALA A 106 6.53 -2.57 8.74
C ALA A 106 6.72 -3.80 7.83
N GLY A 107 7.88 -3.92 7.16
CA GLY A 107 8.08 -4.90 6.08
C GLY A 107 7.60 -4.39 4.72
N GLY A 108 7.82 -5.17 3.66
CA GLY A 108 7.33 -4.86 2.32
C GLY A 108 8.23 -5.29 1.16
N THR A 109 7.82 -4.89 -0.05
CA THR A 109 8.52 -5.15 -1.31
C THR A 109 9.22 -3.90 -1.84
N PHE A 110 10.42 -4.06 -2.39
CA PHE A 110 11.10 -3.04 -3.20
C PHE A 110 11.60 -3.62 -4.52
N HIS A 111 11.78 -2.77 -5.53
CA HIS A 111 12.32 -3.20 -6.81
C HIS A 111 13.82 -3.42 -6.72
N ILE A 112 14.33 -4.30 -7.57
CA ILE A 112 15.77 -4.53 -7.69
C ILE A 112 16.53 -3.28 -8.18
N GLU A 113 15.86 -2.30 -8.80
CA GLU A 113 16.45 -0.99 -9.10
C GLU A 113 16.67 -0.14 -7.84
N ASP A 114 15.72 -0.10 -6.90
CA ASP A 114 15.87 0.63 -5.63
C ASP A 114 17.12 0.16 -4.85
N VAL A 115 17.40 -1.15 -4.89
CA VAL A 115 18.58 -1.75 -4.28
C VAL A 115 19.87 -1.32 -4.98
N GLN A 116 19.86 -1.21 -6.31
CA GLN A 116 21.02 -0.76 -7.10
C GLN A 116 21.29 0.74 -6.87
N ASP A 117 20.26 1.58 -6.96
CA ASP A 117 20.37 3.02 -6.74
C ASP A 117 20.83 3.34 -5.31
N GLN A 118 20.36 2.59 -4.31
CA GLN A 118 20.77 2.79 -2.92
C GLN A 118 22.19 2.23 -2.64
N ALA A 119 22.65 1.22 -3.38
CA ALA A 119 24.05 0.76 -3.33
C ALA A 119 25.00 1.79 -3.97
N GLU A 120 24.62 2.37 -5.11
CA GLU A 120 25.36 3.45 -5.79
C GLU A 120 25.47 4.70 -4.91
N LEU A 121 24.36 5.15 -4.32
CA LEU A 121 24.35 6.29 -3.39
C LEU A 121 25.22 6.04 -2.16
N SER A 122 25.30 4.80 -1.67
CA SER A 122 26.17 4.44 -0.54
C SER A 122 27.65 4.48 -0.92
N LEU A 123 28.02 3.94 -2.10
CA LEU A 123 29.39 4.03 -2.64
C LEU A 123 29.83 5.48 -2.86
N MET A 124 28.93 6.35 -3.37
CA MET A 124 29.22 7.78 -3.55
C MET A 124 29.44 8.51 -2.21
N ARG A 125 28.67 8.19 -1.18
CA ARG A 125 28.76 8.82 0.15
C ARG A 125 30.00 8.42 0.96
N ASP A 126 30.51 7.22 0.75
CA ASP A 126 31.75 6.74 1.37
C ASP A 126 33.03 7.23 0.65
N GLY A 127 32.88 8.03 -0.40
CA GLY A 127 34.00 8.59 -1.18
C GLY A 127 34.61 7.62 -2.21
N ALA A 128 34.05 6.42 -2.37
CA ALA A 128 34.51 5.39 -3.30
C ALA A 128 34.07 5.69 -4.76
N HIS A 129 34.37 6.89 -5.25
CA HIS A 129 33.86 7.42 -6.53
C HIS A 129 34.31 6.63 -7.76
N ASP A 130 35.49 6.02 -7.72
CA ASP A 130 36.01 5.13 -8.76
C ASP A 130 35.25 3.80 -8.83
N VAL A 131 34.97 3.20 -7.66
CA VAL A 131 34.13 2.01 -7.52
C VAL A 131 32.68 2.30 -7.91
N ALA A 132 32.13 3.44 -7.48
CA ALA A 132 30.77 3.87 -7.86
C ALA A 132 30.64 4.01 -9.39
N ARG A 133 31.59 4.68 -10.05
CA ARG A 133 31.62 4.82 -11.52
C ARG A 133 31.71 3.46 -12.22
N SER A 134 32.56 2.56 -11.72
CA SER A 134 32.70 1.20 -12.24
C SER A 134 31.40 0.38 -12.09
N TYR A 135 30.73 0.50 -10.95
CA TYR A 135 29.43 -0.13 -10.67
C TYR A 135 28.35 0.34 -11.66
N VAL A 136 28.19 1.65 -11.84
CA VAL A 136 27.23 2.25 -12.79
C VAL A 136 27.51 1.79 -14.23
N LEU A 137 28.77 1.85 -14.67
CA LEU A 137 29.16 1.41 -16.02
C LEU A 137 28.91 -0.09 -16.23
N TYR A 138 29.12 -0.93 -15.21
CA TYR A 138 28.80 -2.35 -15.26
C TYR A 138 27.28 -2.59 -15.33
N ARG A 139 26.49 -1.90 -14.49
CA ARG A 139 25.02 -1.95 -14.50
C ARG A 139 24.47 -1.62 -15.89
N GLU A 140 24.94 -0.52 -16.47
CA GLU A 140 24.53 0.00 -17.77
C GLU A 140 24.96 -0.91 -18.92
N LYS A 141 26.24 -1.34 -18.97
CA LYS A 141 26.70 -2.32 -19.96
C LYS A 141 25.86 -3.59 -19.92
N ARG A 142 25.53 -4.09 -18.73
CA ARG A 142 24.66 -5.27 -18.57
C ARG A 142 23.21 -4.98 -18.95
N ALA A 143 22.72 -3.74 -18.86
CA ALA A 143 21.40 -3.35 -19.34
C ALA A 143 21.35 -3.37 -20.87
N GLN A 144 22.37 -2.81 -21.53
CA GLN A 144 22.53 -2.87 -22.98
C GLN A 144 22.73 -4.30 -23.49
N GLU A 145 23.51 -5.14 -22.81
CA GLU A 145 23.64 -6.57 -23.15
C GLU A 145 22.28 -7.29 -23.09
N ARG A 146 21.46 -7.03 -22.07
CA ARG A 146 20.09 -7.58 -21.97
C ARG A 146 19.18 -7.06 -23.08
N ALA A 147 19.21 -5.76 -23.39
CA ALA A 147 18.42 -5.15 -24.48
C ALA A 147 18.86 -5.62 -25.88
N LYS A 148 20.10 -6.10 -26.03
CA LYS A 148 20.60 -6.73 -27.27
C LYS A 148 20.33 -8.24 -27.32
N GLN A 149 20.20 -8.90 -26.17
CA GLN A 149 19.87 -10.33 -26.06
C GLN A 149 18.35 -10.59 -25.99
N SER A 150 17.53 -9.57 -25.81
CA SER A 150 16.08 -9.66 -26.03
C SER A 150 15.79 -9.80 -27.51
N VAL A 151 15.88 -11.03 -28.01
CA VAL A 151 15.16 -11.44 -29.23
C VAL A 151 13.69 -11.07 -29.02
N PRO A 152 13.04 -10.37 -29.97
CA PRO A 152 11.60 -10.19 -29.95
C PRO A 152 10.93 -11.52 -30.30
N ALA A 153 10.96 -12.46 -29.35
CA ALA A 153 9.85 -13.39 -29.23
C ALA A 153 8.58 -12.54 -29.12
N ALA A 154 7.48 -13.02 -29.67
CA ALA A 154 6.14 -12.57 -29.30
C ALA A 154 5.83 -13.06 -27.86
N ALA A 155 6.68 -12.66 -26.92
CA ALA A 155 6.51 -12.88 -25.50
C ALA A 155 5.31 -12.05 -25.09
N ARG A 156 4.17 -12.73 -24.89
CA ARG A 156 3.11 -12.26 -24.02
C ARG A 156 3.77 -11.57 -22.83
N ALA A 157 3.48 -10.29 -22.64
CA ALA A 157 3.93 -9.57 -21.45
C ALA A 157 3.63 -10.46 -20.24
N PRO A 158 4.57 -10.62 -19.29
CA PRO A 158 4.45 -11.60 -18.22
C PRO A 158 3.09 -11.42 -17.55
N GLN A 159 2.20 -12.40 -17.75
CA GLN A 159 0.83 -12.33 -17.24
C GLN A 159 0.93 -12.46 -15.73
N LEU A 160 0.96 -11.30 -15.06
CA LEU A 160 0.89 -11.21 -13.61
C LEU A 160 -0.27 -12.09 -13.16
N SER A 161 -0.01 -13.00 -12.22
CA SER A 161 -1.09 -13.70 -11.55
C SER A 161 -1.56 -12.87 -10.36
N MET A 162 -2.83 -13.00 -10.00
CA MET A 162 -3.36 -12.54 -8.74
C MET A 162 -3.87 -13.72 -7.89
N LEU A 163 -4.05 -13.48 -6.59
CA LEU A 163 -4.69 -14.42 -5.68
C LEU A 163 -6.12 -13.96 -5.41
N GLU A 164 -7.10 -14.77 -5.80
CA GLU A 164 -8.52 -14.59 -5.50
C GLU A 164 -8.98 -15.78 -4.65
N ASN A 165 -9.44 -15.50 -3.42
CA ASN A 165 -9.80 -16.54 -2.43
C ASN A 165 -8.71 -17.62 -2.20
N GLY A 166 -7.43 -17.22 -2.29
CA GLY A 166 -6.27 -18.11 -2.19
C GLY A 166 -5.94 -18.92 -3.46
N VAL A 167 -6.79 -18.86 -4.49
CA VAL A 167 -6.55 -19.49 -5.79
C VAL A 167 -5.78 -18.54 -6.69
N ARG A 168 -4.75 -19.06 -7.37
CA ARG A 168 -3.95 -18.29 -8.33
C ARG A 168 -4.65 -18.24 -9.69
N VAL A 169 -5.02 -17.03 -10.11
CA VAL A 169 -5.68 -16.76 -11.40
C VAL A 169 -4.89 -15.71 -12.19
N PRO A 170 -5.01 -15.63 -13.52
CA PRO A 170 -4.44 -14.53 -14.29
C PRO A 170 -5.05 -13.18 -13.86
N LEU A 171 -4.22 -12.13 -13.76
CA LEU A 171 -4.72 -10.78 -13.49
C LEU A 171 -5.53 -10.27 -14.69
N ASP A 172 -6.82 -10.03 -14.46
CA ASP A 172 -7.70 -9.41 -15.46
C ASP A 172 -7.46 -7.90 -15.52
N MET A 173 -6.46 -7.51 -16.30
CA MET A 173 -6.14 -6.11 -16.58
C MET A 173 -7.28 -5.37 -17.28
N ALA A 174 -8.14 -6.05 -18.05
CA ALA A 174 -9.25 -5.41 -18.74
C ALA A 174 -10.35 -4.98 -17.76
N ARG A 175 -10.64 -5.83 -16.75
CA ARG A 175 -11.53 -5.47 -15.64
C ARG A 175 -10.98 -4.30 -14.82
N VAL A 176 -9.69 -4.31 -14.47
CA VAL A 176 -9.07 -3.20 -13.73
C VAL A 176 -9.07 -1.91 -14.55
N GLU A 177 -8.78 -1.99 -15.86
CA GLU A 177 -8.88 -0.87 -16.79
C GLU A 177 -10.31 -0.30 -16.87
N ALA A 178 -11.33 -1.15 -16.94
CA ALA A 178 -12.73 -0.71 -16.95
C ALA A 178 -13.10 0.09 -15.68
N ILE A 179 -12.64 -0.36 -14.50
CA ILE A 179 -12.86 0.33 -13.23
C ILE A 179 -12.14 1.69 -13.20
N VAL A 180 -10.88 1.75 -13.63
CA VAL A 180 -10.11 3.01 -13.70
C VAL A 180 -10.71 3.99 -14.71
N ARG A 181 -11.10 3.51 -15.91
CA ARG A 181 -11.79 4.35 -16.91
C ARG A 181 -13.13 4.86 -16.39
N GLY A 182 -13.90 4.02 -15.69
CA GLY A 182 -15.15 4.39 -15.02
C GLY A 182 -14.97 5.49 -13.97
N ALA A 183 -13.92 5.40 -13.14
CA ALA A 183 -13.59 6.44 -12.16
C ALA A 183 -13.24 7.80 -12.81
N CYS A 184 -12.66 7.79 -14.02
CA CYS A 184 -12.30 9.00 -14.76
C CYS A 184 -13.45 9.66 -15.56
N VAL A 185 -14.65 9.08 -15.61
CA VAL A 185 -15.79 9.63 -16.37
C VAL A 185 -16.13 11.06 -15.91
N GLY A 186 -16.27 11.98 -16.87
CA GLY A 186 -16.51 13.40 -16.60
C GLY A 186 -15.28 14.20 -16.13
N LEU A 187 -14.10 13.57 -15.99
CA LEU A 187 -12.85 14.22 -15.58
C LEU A 187 -11.73 14.11 -16.63
N THR A 188 -11.97 13.47 -17.77
CA THR A 188 -10.96 13.10 -18.78
C THR A 188 -10.21 14.28 -19.43
N SER A 189 -10.68 15.52 -19.24
CA SER A 189 -9.95 16.74 -19.64
C SER A 189 -8.75 17.05 -18.73
N TYR A 190 -8.72 16.47 -17.53
CA TYR A 190 -7.73 16.73 -16.47
C TYR A 190 -6.94 15.47 -16.07
N VAL A 191 -7.54 14.28 -16.23
CA VAL A 191 -6.96 13.00 -15.82
C VAL A 191 -6.84 12.01 -16.97
N THR A 192 -5.82 11.16 -16.96
CA THR A 192 -5.63 10.09 -17.94
C THR A 192 -5.63 8.71 -17.25
N PRO A 193 -6.56 7.79 -17.60
CA PRO A 193 -6.58 6.43 -17.05
C PRO A 193 -5.25 5.70 -17.21
N ASP A 194 -4.58 5.89 -18.35
CA ASP A 194 -3.35 5.20 -18.70
C ASP A 194 -2.17 5.59 -17.78
N ALA A 195 -2.17 6.81 -17.21
CA ALA A 195 -1.18 7.22 -16.22
C ALA A 195 -1.37 6.47 -14.89
N ILE A 196 -2.62 6.29 -14.45
CA ILE A 196 -2.96 5.50 -13.25
C ILE A 196 -2.58 4.04 -13.47
N LEU A 197 -2.94 3.47 -14.61
CA LEU A 197 -2.65 2.07 -14.94
C LEU A 197 -1.13 1.81 -15.06
N SER A 198 -0.39 2.72 -15.70
CA SER A 198 1.08 2.65 -15.80
C SER A 198 1.73 2.68 -14.41
N GLU A 199 1.28 3.56 -13.52
CA GLU A 199 1.82 3.67 -12.17
C GLU A 199 1.40 2.49 -11.27
N MET A 200 0.17 2.01 -11.40
CA MET A 200 -0.31 0.81 -10.71
C MET A 200 0.52 -0.42 -11.09
N VAL A 201 0.73 -0.69 -12.39
CA VAL A 201 1.45 -1.88 -12.88
C VAL A 201 2.89 -1.92 -12.40
N LYS A 202 3.58 -0.78 -12.25
CA LYS A 202 4.92 -0.72 -11.64
C LYS A 202 4.93 -1.24 -10.20
N ASN A 203 3.84 -1.05 -9.47
CA ASN A 203 3.73 -1.41 -8.05
C ASN A 203 3.09 -2.80 -7.83
N LEU A 204 2.63 -3.48 -8.88
CA LEU A 204 2.14 -4.86 -8.79
C LEU A 204 3.28 -5.88 -8.88
N TYR A 205 3.06 -7.01 -8.21
CA TYR A 205 3.96 -8.16 -8.21
C TYR A 205 3.20 -9.44 -8.57
N ASP A 206 3.92 -10.46 -9.03
CA ASP A 206 3.30 -11.74 -9.41
C ASP A 206 2.79 -12.50 -8.17
N GLY A 207 1.50 -12.84 -8.16
CA GLY A 207 0.81 -13.43 -7.02
C GLY A 207 0.19 -12.42 -6.04
N VAL A 208 -0.01 -11.17 -6.46
CA VAL A 208 -0.65 -10.12 -5.65
C VAL A 208 -2.11 -10.48 -5.25
N PRO A 209 -2.54 -10.30 -3.99
CA PRO A 209 -3.94 -10.44 -3.60
C PRO A 209 -4.86 -9.48 -4.36
N LEU A 210 -6.07 -9.92 -4.73
CA LEU A 210 -7.04 -9.07 -5.44
C LEU A 210 -7.33 -7.74 -4.71
N ASP A 211 -7.43 -7.75 -3.38
CA ASP A 211 -7.67 -6.52 -2.61
C ASP A 211 -6.45 -5.57 -2.61
N GLU A 212 -5.24 -6.09 -2.83
CA GLU A 212 -4.03 -5.27 -3.06
C GLU A 212 -3.99 -4.69 -4.49
N VAL A 213 -4.57 -5.35 -5.49
CA VAL A 213 -4.72 -4.78 -6.84
C VAL A 213 -5.55 -3.50 -6.81
N TYR A 214 -6.72 -3.52 -6.15
CA TYR A 214 -7.56 -2.33 -6.02
C TYR A 214 -6.91 -1.23 -5.17
N LYS A 215 -6.23 -1.59 -4.07
CA LYS A 215 -5.43 -0.64 -3.27
C LYS A 215 -4.30 -0.01 -4.09
N SER A 216 -3.63 -0.77 -4.95
CA SER A 216 -2.59 -0.25 -5.86
C SER A 216 -3.16 0.80 -6.81
N ALA A 217 -4.35 0.57 -7.40
CA ALA A 217 -5.02 1.56 -8.25
C ALA A 217 -5.34 2.86 -7.49
N ILE A 218 -5.83 2.77 -6.25
CA ILE A 218 -6.11 3.93 -5.38
C ILE A 218 -4.81 4.69 -5.08
N LEU A 219 -3.74 4.00 -4.70
CA LEU A 219 -2.45 4.62 -4.39
C LEU A 219 -1.79 5.27 -5.62
N ALA A 220 -1.84 4.61 -6.77
CA ALA A 220 -1.38 5.14 -8.05
C ALA A 220 -2.12 6.42 -8.45
N SER A 221 -3.46 6.42 -8.34
CA SER A 221 -4.28 7.61 -8.59
C SER A 221 -3.98 8.73 -7.58
N ARG A 222 -3.81 8.39 -6.29
CA ARG A 222 -3.49 9.35 -5.23
C ARG A 222 -2.15 10.04 -5.45
N ALA A 223 -1.14 9.33 -5.94
CA ALA A 223 0.17 9.89 -6.25
C ALA A 223 0.09 10.99 -7.34
N LEU A 224 -0.89 10.90 -8.25
CA LEU A 224 -1.07 11.86 -9.34
C LEU A 224 -1.81 13.15 -8.92
N ILE A 225 -2.30 13.25 -7.68
CA ILE A 225 -2.93 14.47 -7.12
C ILE A 225 -1.97 15.67 -7.14
N GLU A 226 -0.65 15.43 -7.04
CA GLU A 226 0.36 16.49 -7.16
C GLU A 226 0.43 17.11 -8.56
N LYS A 227 -0.07 16.41 -9.58
CA LYS A 227 -0.07 16.85 -10.99
C LYS A 227 -1.36 17.55 -11.38
N ASP A 228 -2.50 17.04 -10.91
CA ASP A 228 -3.81 17.68 -11.08
C ASP A 228 -4.76 17.32 -9.91
N PRO A 229 -5.46 18.30 -9.31
CA PRO A 229 -6.38 18.02 -8.20
C PRO A 229 -7.57 17.13 -8.58
N ALA A 230 -7.94 16.98 -9.85
CA ALA A 230 -9.01 16.10 -10.30
C ALA A 230 -8.74 14.61 -9.97
N TYR A 231 -7.47 14.21 -9.83
CA TYR A 231 -7.13 12.87 -9.33
C TYR A 231 -7.61 12.63 -7.89
N ALA A 232 -7.94 13.66 -7.11
CA ALA A 232 -8.53 13.50 -5.78
C ALA A 232 -9.97 12.94 -5.85
N ALA A 233 -10.74 13.31 -6.88
CA ALA A 233 -12.06 12.75 -7.16
C ALA A 233 -11.95 11.34 -7.77
N VAL A 234 -11.00 11.09 -8.69
CA VAL A 234 -10.74 9.74 -9.22
C VAL A 234 -10.36 8.76 -8.11
N SER A 235 -9.45 9.17 -7.23
CA SER A 235 -9.01 8.35 -6.08
C SER A 235 -10.15 8.06 -5.10
N ALA A 236 -11.08 9.01 -4.92
CA ALA A 236 -12.31 8.76 -4.17
C ALA A 236 -13.21 7.73 -4.84
N ARG A 237 -13.40 7.82 -6.17
CA ARG A 237 -14.24 6.90 -6.94
C ARG A 237 -13.68 5.47 -6.99
N LEU A 238 -12.35 5.31 -6.97
CA LEU A 238 -11.69 4.01 -6.82
C LEU A 238 -11.86 3.43 -5.40
N LEU A 239 -11.72 4.24 -4.36
CA LEU A 239 -12.03 3.82 -2.99
C LEU A 239 -13.51 3.43 -2.85
N LEU A 240 -14.42 4.22 -3.41
CA LEU A 240 -15.86 4.00 -3.43
C LEU A 240 -16.26 2.66 -4.10
N HIS A 241 -15.57 2.24 -5.17
CA HIS A 241 -15.72 0.90 -5.74
C HIS A 241 -15.36 -0.19 -4.71
N THR A 242 -14.26 -0.02 -3.97
CA THR A 242 -13.85 -0.95 -2.91
C THR A 242 -14.90 -1.01 -1.79
N VAL A 243 -15.42 0.15 -1.33
CA VAL A 243 -16.50 0.23 -0.33
C VAL A 243 -17.77 -0.50 -0.81
N ARG A 244 -18.18 -0.31 -2.07
CA ARG A 244 -19.34 -0.98 -2.65
C ARG A 244 -19.16 -2.49 -2.69
N ARG A 245 -18.00 -2.98 -3.14
CA ARG A 245 -17.69 -4.41 -3.16
C ARG A 245 -17.67 -5.02 -1.75
N GLU A 246 -17.14 -4.30 -0.76
CA GLU A 246 -17.13 -4.72 0.64
C GLU A 246 -18.56 -4.80 1.23
N VAL A 247 -19.38 -3.78 1.03
CA VAL A 247 -20.72 -3.68 1.65
C VAL A 247 -21.78 -4.50 0.92
N LEU A 248 -21.81 -4.46 -0.42
CA LEU A 248 -22.81 -5.17 -1.23
C LEU A 248 -22.43 -6.64 -1.46
N GLY A 249 -21.14 -6.97 -1.45
CA GLY A 249 -20.62 -8.31 -1.80
C GLY A 249 -20.51 -8.57 -3.31
N GLU A 250 -20.88 -7.61 -4.15
CA GLU A 250 -20.83 -7.65 -5.61
C GLU A 250 -20.12 -6.41 -6.19
N GLU A 251 -19.58 -6.53 -7.40
CA GLU A 251 -18.99 -5.39 -8.12
C GLU A 251 -20.09 -4.66 -8.91
N ILE A 252 -20.34 -3.40 -8.56
CA ILE A 252 -21.42 -2.58 -9.11
C ILE A 252 -20.87 -1.25 -9.62
N VAL A 253 -21.28 -0.86 -10.83
CA VAL A 253 -20.85 0.41 -11.44
C VAL A 253 -21.71 1.58 -10.95
N GLN A 254 -21.17 2.80 -11.05
CA GLN A 254 -21.82 4.02 -10.56
C GLN A 254 -23.28 4.18 -11.05
N GLY A 255 -23.54 3.87 -12.33
CA GLY A 255 -24.87 4.05 -12.93
C GLY A 255 -25.96 3.12 -12.38
N GLU A 256 -25.58 1.99 -11.75
CA GLU A 256 -26.51 1.01 -11.20
C GLU A 256 -26.84 1.24 -9.72
N MET A 257 -26.01 2.03 -9.03
CA MET A 257 -26.09 2.23 -7.58
C MET A 257 -27.41 2.85 -7.10
N GLN A 258 -28.07 3.66 -7.93
CA GLN A 258 -29.37 4.23 -7.59
C GLN A 258 -30.41 3.13 -7.32
N GLY A 259 -30.37 2.02 -8.09
CA GLY A 259 -31.22 0.86 -7.89
C GLY A 259 -30.79 -0.07 -6.76
N ARG A 260 -29.65 0.19 -6.10
CA ARG A 260 -29.13 -0.62 -4.98
C ARG A 260 -29.29 0.05 -3.62
N TYR A 261 -29.41 1.38 -3.57
CA TYR A 261 -29.37 2.13 -2.31
C TYR A 261 -30.54 1.82 -1.36
N ALA A 262 -31.77 1.72 -1.86
CA ALA A 262 -32.94 1.42 -1.02
C ALA A 262 -32.82 0.06 -0.30
N ASP A 263 -32.42 -0.99 -1.04
CA ASP A 263 -32.23 -2.35 -0.49
C ASP A 263 -30.99 -2.45 0.41
N ALA A 264 -29.92 -1.72 0.09
CA ALA A 264 -28.74 -1.63 0.95
C ALA A 264 -29.06 -0.93 2.28
N PHE A 265 -29.83 0.16 2.23
CA PHE A 265 -30.27 0.92 3.40
C PHE A 265 -31.20 0.11 4.32
N ALA A 266 -32.22 -0.56 3.78
CA ALA A 266 -33.10 -1.42 4.57
C ALA A 266 -32.33 -2.59 5.23
N ARG A 267 -31.38 -3.20 4.52
CA ARG A 267 -30.47 -4.22 5.08
C ARG A 267 -29.54 -3.66 6.14
N PHE A 268 -29.02 -2.44 5.95
CA PHE A 268 -28.15 -1.77 6.92
C PHE A 268 -28.87 -1.54 8.25
N VAL A 269 -30.07 -0.94 8.23
CA VAL A 269 -30.83 -0.66 9.47
C VAL A 269 -31.17 -1.96 10.20
N LYS A 270 -31.67 -2.98 9.49
CA LYS A 270 -31.97 -4.29 10.07
C LYS A 270 -30.75 -4.95 10.69
N THR A 271 -29.62 -4.98 9.97
CA THR A 271 -28.36 -5.56 10.45
C THR A 271 -27.85 -4.82 11.67
N GLY A 272 -27.72 -3.49 11.59
CA GLY A 272 -27.18 -2.64 12.64
C GLY A 272 -27.98 -2.69 13.94
N ILE A 273 -29.31 -2.83 13.87
CA ILE A 273 -30.15 -3.09 15.05
C ILE A 273 -29.86 -4.50 15.60
N SER A 274 -29.84 -5.53 14.75
CA SER A 274 -29.63 -6.92 15.19
C SER A 274 -28.28 -7.19 15.87
N VAL A 275 -27.22 -6.45 15.50
CA VAL A 275 -25.90 -6.50 16.15
C VAL A 275 -25.73 -5.47 17.28
N GLY A 276 -26.79 -4.73 17.62
CA GLY A 276 -26.82 -3.78 18.74
C GLY A 276 -26.03 -2.47 18.54
N LEU A 277 -25.64 -2.15 17.30
CA LEU A 277 -24.93 -0.90 16.97
C LEU A 277 -25.89 0.28 16.80
N LEU A 278 -27.09 0.04 16.25
CA LEU A 278 -28.11 1.07 16.02
C LEU A 278 -29.17 1.10 17.13
N ASP A 279 -29.80 2.26 17.29
CA ASP A 279 -31.00 2.42 18.13
C ASP A 279 -32.19 1.71 17.45
N GLU A 280 -32.89 0.85 18.19
CA GLU A 280 -34.07 0.10 17.72
C GLU A 280 -35.18 1.01 17.16
N ARG A 281 -35.26 2.27 17.64
CA ARG A 281 -36.23 3.26 17.16
C ARG A 281 -35.98 3.69 15.72
N LEU A 282 -34.79 3.48 15.15
CA LEU A 282 -34.55 3.68 13.71
C LEU A 282 -35.40 2.75 12.85
N GLY A 283 -35.83 1.59 13.37
CA GLY A 283 -36.74 0.68 12.70
C GLY A 283 -38.20 1.16 12.64
N GLN A 284 -38.53 2.31 13.24
CA GLN A 284 -39.88 2.89 13.26
C GLN A 284 -40.15 3.86 12.09
N PHE A 285 -39.11 4.27 11.36
CA PHE A 285 -39.23 5.12 10.16
C PHE A 285 -39.75 4.32 8.96
N ASP A 286 -40.34 4.99 7.97
CA ASP A 286 -40.63 4.40 6.66
C ASP A 286 -39.33 4.24 5.86
N LEU A 287 -38.66 3.11 6.10
CA LEU A 287 -37.39 2.79 5.44
C LEU A 287 -37.50 2.72 3.91
N LYS A 288 -38.71 2.50 3.36
CA LYS A 288 -38.94 2.50 1.90
C LYS A 288 -38.97 3.92 1.37
N ARG A 289 -39.68 4.83 2.04
CA ARG A 289 -39.68 6.27 1.72
C ARG A 289 -38.29 6.87 1.84
N LEU A 290 -37.59 6.63 2.97
CA LEU A 290 -36.23 7.13 3.18
C LEU A 290 -35.23 6.52 2.19
N GLY A 291 -35.28 5.20 1.96
CA GLY A 291 -34.43 4.53 0.99
C GLY A 291 -34.62 5.01 -0.45
N SER A 292 -35.81 5.52 -0.79
CA SER A 292 -36.13 6.11 -2.09
C SER A 292 -35.66 7.56 -2.24
N ALA A 293 -35.33 8.24 -1.14
CA ALA A 293 -34.76 9.60 -1.14
C ALA A 293 -33.24 9.62 -1.31
N LEU A 294 -32.56 8.47 -1.21
CA LEU A 294 -31.10 8.38 -1.35
C LEU A 294 -30.66 8.65 -2.79
N ASP A 295 -29.70 9.55 -2.96
CA ASP A 295 -29.15 9.97 -4.26
C ASP A 295 -27.73 9.42 -4.46
N ALA A 296 -27.60 8.42 -5.32
CA ALA A 296 -26.32 7.80 -5.67
C ALA A 296 -25.35 8.76 -6.38
N GLY A 297 -25.84 9.83 -6.99
CA GLY A 297 -25.03 10.86 -7.66
C GLY A 297 -24.09 11.56 -6.68
N ARG A 298 -24.53 11.77 -5.43
CA ARG A 298 -23.75 12.45 -4.37
C ARG A 298 -22.53 11.67 -3.91
N ASP A 299 -22.44 10.38 -4.21
CA ASP A 299 -21.19 9.63 -4.02
C ASP A 299 -20.02 10.21 -4.83
N LEU A 300 -20.32 10.90 -5.94
CA LEU A 300 -19.31 11.53 -6.81
C LEU A 300 -18.84 12.91 -6.31
N ASN A 301 -19.48 13.48 -5.28
CA ASN A 301 -19.07 14.74 -4.65
C ASN A 301 -17.81 14.57 -3.77
N PHE A 302 -17.49 13.33 -3.39
CA PHE A 302 -16.36 13.06 -2.50
C PHE A 302 -15.00 13.28 -3.18
N HIS A 303 -14.12 13.98 -2.45
CA HIS A 303 -12.67 13.89 -2.63
C HIS A 303 -12.07 12.81 -1.72
N TYR A 304 -10.93 12.26 -2.13
CA TYR A 304 -10.32 11.09 -1.51
C TYR A 304 -10.14 11.20 0.00
N LEU A 305 -9.63 12.33 0.51
CA LEU A 305 -9.44 12.53 1.96
C LEU A 305 -10.76 12.47 2.74
N GLY A 306 -11.86 12.99 2.18
CA GLY A 306 -13.18 12.95 2.81
C GLY A 306 -13.71 11.53 2.91
N LEU A 307 -13.72 10.79 1.80
CA LEU A 307 -14.20 9.40 1.78
C LEU A 307 -13.31 8.46 2.59
N GLN A 308 -11.98 8.62 2.52
CA GLN A 308 -11.02 7.86 3.33
C GLN A 308 -11.27 8.09 4.83
N THR A 309 -11.50 9.35 5.24
CA THR A 309 -11.84 9.70 6.63
C THR A 309 -13.13 9.01 7.08
N LEU A 310 -14.17 8.97 6.25
CA LEU A 310 -15.41 8.26 6.57
C LEU A 310 -15.20 6.74 6.67
N TYR A 311 -14.50 6.14 5.71
CA TYR A 311 -14.25 4.70 5.64
C TYR A 311 -13.39 4.17 6.81
N ASP A 312 -12.38 4.95 7.22
CA ASP A 312 -11.47 4.56 8.29
C ASP A 312 -12.09 4.74 9.69
N ARG A 313 -13.05 5.67 9.86
CA ARG A 313 -13.46 6.13 11.20
C ARG A 313 -14.96 6.28 11.45
N TYR A 314 -15.82 6.45 10.45
CA TYR A 314 -17.22 6.80 10.66
C TYR A 314 -18.22 5.75 10.14
N PHE A 315 -17.85 5.00 9.11
CA PHE A 315 -18.69 3.91 8.59
C PHE A 315 -18.75 2.75 9.59
N LEU A 316 -19.97 2.35 9.95
CA LEU A 316 -20.18 1.24 10.86
C LEU A 316 -19.65 -0.08 10.28
N HIS A 317 -19.00 -0.85 11.14
CA HIS A 317 -18.41 -2.14 10.82
C HIS A 317 -18.72 -3.17 11.91
N HIS A 318 -18.78 -4.43 11.52
CA HIS A 318 -18.94 -5.58 12.40
C HIS A 318 -17.93 -6.66 11.96
N ASP A 319 -17.28 -7.32 12.91
CA ASP A 319 -16.22 -8.32 12.65
C ASP A 319 -15.16 -7.89 11.62
N GLY A 320 -14.75 -6.61 11.68
CA GLY A 320 -13.75 -6.01 10.80
C GLY A 320 -14.24 -5.59 9.40
N ARG A 321 -15.51 -5.89 9.05
CA ARG A 321 -16.11 -5.56 7.74
C ARG A 321 -17.10 -4.41 7.86
N ARG A 322 -16.98 -3.39 6.99
CA ARG A 322 -17.95 -2.30 6.86
C ARG A 322 -19.23 -2.82 6.23
N PHE A 323 -20.37 -2.32 6.72
CA PHE A 323 -21.69 -2.62 6.14
C PHE A 323 -22.49 -1.35 5.82
N GLU A 324 -21.83 -0.19 5.83
CA GLU A 324 -22.42 1.14 5.60
C GLU A 324 -21.86 1.79 4.31
N LEU A 325 -22.76 2.37 3.50
CA LEU A 325 -22.43 3.13 2.29
C LEU A 325 -22.50 4.65 2.56
N PRO A 326 -21.88 5.52 1.73
CA PRO A 326 -21.85 6.96 1.98
C PRO A 326 -23.22 7.64 2.13
N GLN A 327 -24.20 7.34 1.26
CA GLN A 327 -25.55 7.92 1.42
C GLN A 327 -26.32 7.33 2.61
N VAL A 328 -26.08 6.06 2.93
CA VAL A 328 -26.65 5.37 4.10
C VAL A 328 -26.13 6.01 5.39
N PHE A 329 -24.85 6.37 5.44
CA PHE A 329 -24.23 7.11 6.54
C PHE A 329 -24.92 8.44 6.80
N PHE A 330 -25.12 9.27 5.77
CA PHE A 330 -25.82 10.55 5.94
C PHE A 330 -27.28 10.37 6.36
N MET A 331 -27.98 9.37 5.80
CA MET A 331 -29.35 9.06 6.20
C MET A 331 -29.45 8.56 7.65
N ARG A 332 -28.50 7.73 8.12
CA ARG A 332 -28.43 7.34 9.55
C ARG A 332 -28.31 8.58 10.44
N VAL A 333 -27.38 9.48 10.12
CA VAL A 333 -27.15 10.68 10.92
C VAL A 333 -28.41 11.55 10.94
N ALA A 334 -29.06 11.72 9.79
CA ALA A 334 -30.31 12.45 9.64
C ALA A 334 -31.48 11.84 10.44
N MET A 335 -31.70 10.53 10.33
CA MET A 335 -32.72 9.81 11.12
C MET A 335 -32.47 9.94 12.63
N GLY A 336 -31.22 9.79 13.07
CA GLY A 336 -30.86 9.90 14.48
C GLY A 336 -31.11 11.29 15.07
N LEU A 337 -30.98 12.35 14.24
CA LEU A 337 -31.36 13.71 14.62
C LEU A 337 -32.89 13.92 14.59
N ALA A 338 -33.60 13.32 13.63
CA ALA A 338 -35.06 13.42 13.49
C ALA A 338 -35.86 12.49 14.43
N LEU A 339 -35.21 11.69 15.29
CA LEU A 339 -35.84 10.63 16.11
C LEU A 339 -37.02 11.10 16.98
N ASN A 340 -37.03 12.36 17.42
CA ASN A 340 -38.07 12.93 18.28
C ASN A 340 -38.91 14.02 17.59
N GLU A 341 -38.73 14.22 16.29
CA GLU A 341 -39.57 15.14 15.51
C GLU A 341 -41.02 14.65 15.42
N ILE A 342 -41.92 15.54 15.02
CA ILE A 342 -43.32 15.19 14.73
C ILE A 342 -43.37 14.48 13.37
N GLU A 343 -42.95 15.17 12.31
CA GLU A 343 -42.88 14.66 10.93
C GLU A 343 -41.51 14.01 10.66
N ARG A 344 -41.18 12.95 11.41
CA ARG A 344 -39.82 12.36 11.47
C ARG A 344 -39.24 12.04 10.10
N ASP A 345 -39.98 11.35 9.24
CA ASP A 345 -39.51 10.97 7.90
C ASP A 345 -39.27 12.17 7.00
N ALA A 346 -40.08 13.23 7.12
CA ALA A 346 -39.87 14.46 6.35
C ALA A 346 -38.61 15.21 6.81
N ARG A 347 -38.39 15.30 8.13
CA ARG A 347 -37.19 15.93 8.71
C ARG A 347 -35.92 15.11 8.46
N ALA A 348 -36.01 13.77 8.49
CA ALA A 348 -34.88 12.91 8.11
C ALA A 348 -34.48 13.12 6.63
N ILE A 349 -35.43 13.30 5.72
CA ILE A 349 -35.12 13.63 4.32
C ILE A 349 -34.48 15.03 4.22
N GLU A 350 -35.05 16.06 4.85
CA GLU A 350 -34.48 17.41 4.86
C GLU A 350 -33.05 17.46 5.42
N PHE A 351 -32.79 16.77 6.53
CA PHE A 351 -31.45 16.70 7.12
C PHE A 351 -30.49 15.87 6.23
N TYR A 352 -30.96 14.79 5.61
CA TYR A 352 -30.17 14.01 4.65
C TYR A 352 -29.76 14.85 3.44
N GLU A 353 -30.69 15.63 2.89
CA GLU A 353 -30.45 16.50 1.73
C GLU A 353 -29.26 17.44 2.00
N VAL A 354 -29.34 18.20 3.11
CA VAL A 354 -28.34 19.19 3.53
C VAL A 354 -26.99 18.55 3.91
N LEU A 355 -26.99 17.36 4.52
CA LEU A 355 -25.76 16.65 4.88
C LEU A 355 -25.05 16.03 3.67
N SER A 356 -25.82 15.49 2.72
CA SER A 356 -25.29 14.76 1.55
C SER A 356 -24.91 15.66 0.37
N SER A 357 -25.49 16.86 0.28
CA SER A 357 -25.02 17.92 -0.64
C SER A 357 -23.70 18.57 -0.18
N PHE A 358 -23.35 18.39 1.09
CA PHE A 358 -22.27 19.08 1.82
C PHE A 358 -22.54 20.58 2.10
N ASP A 359 -23.78 21.06 1.97
CA ASP A 359 -24.13 22.44 2.31
C ASP A 359 -23.94 22.75 3.82
N PHE A 360 -24.13 21.74 4.67
CA PHE A 360 -23.74 21.79 6.08
C PHE A 360 -23.24 20.42 6.53
N MET A 361 -22.29 20.42 7.47
CA MET A 361 -21.75 19.21 8.07
C MET A 361 -21.84 19.29 9.59
N SER A 362 -22.42 18.24 10.19
CA SER A 362 -22.50 18.13 11.65
C SER A 362 -21.13 17.95 12.30
N SER A 363 -21.03 18.21 13.60
CA SER A 363 -19.81 17.98 14.37
C SER A 363 -19.43 16.49 14.42
N THR A 364 -18.14 16.21 14.61
CA THR A 364 -17.59 14.85 14.78
C THR A 364 -18.41 13.93 15.69
N PRO A 365 -18.75 14.30 16.94
CA PRO A 365 -19.55 13.42 17.82
C PRO A 365 -20.95 13.15 17.27
N THR A 366 -21.60 14.11 16.62
CA THR A 366 -22.90 13.89 15.95
C THR A 366 -22.77 12.92 14.78
N LEU A 367 -21.80 13.13 13.89
CA LEU A 367 -21.58 12.25 12.72
C LEU A 367 -21.27 10.80 13.14
N PHE A 368 -20.47 10.64 14.20
CA PHE A 368 -20.07 9.31 14.69
C PHE A 368 -21.22 8.62 15.43
N ASN A 369 -21.87 9.30 16.37
CA ASN A 369 -22.81 8.67 17.30
C ASN A 369 -24.29 8.77 16.89
N SER A 370 -24.69 9.63 15.96
CA SER A 370 -26.12 9.76 15.60
C SER A 370 -26.69 8.46 15.02
N GLY A 371 -27.87 8.08 15.52
CA GLY A 371 -28.56 6.84 15.16
C GLY A 371 -28.01 5.57 15.84
N THR A 372 -26.90 5.69 16.59
CA THR A 372 -26.34 4.56 17.36
C THR A 372 -27.09 4.35 18.67
N LYS A 373 -26.99 3.14 19.23
CA LYS A 373 -27.62 2.74 20.50
C LYS A 373 -27.28 3.67 21.69
N HIS A 374 -26.12 4.31 21.67
CA HIS A 374 -25.70 5.28 22.69
C HIS A 374 -25.24 6.59 22.02
N SER A 375 -26.22 7.36 21.54
CA SER A 375 -26.03 8.60 20.77
C SER A 375 -25.47 9.78 21.59
N GLN A 376 -24.18 9.79 21.93
CA GLN A 376 -23.49 10.96 22.51
C GLN A 376 -23.14 12.00 21.43
N LEU A 377 -24.06 12.94 21.16
CA LEU A 377 -23.94 13.91 20.06
C LEU A 377 -23.02 15.11 20.35
N SER A 378 -22.58 15.30 21.60
CA SER A 378 -21.74 16.42 22.02
C SER A 378 -20.53 15.93 22.82
N SER A 379 -19.39 16.61 22.65
CA SER A 379 -18.13 16.30 23.34
C SER A 379 -17.49 17.51 24.03
N CYS A 380 -18.04 18.72 23.85
CA CYS A 380 -17.55 19.95 24.45
C CYS A 380 -18.41 20.28 25.68
N TYR A 381 -17.78 20.42 26.83
CA TYR A 381 -18.44 20.70 28.11
C TYR A 381 -17.70 21.82 28.84
N LEU A 382 -18.43 22.62 29.60
CA LEU A 382 -17.88 23.64 30.51
C LEU A 382 -18.36 23.33 31.93
N SER A 383 -17.46 23.38 32.90
CA SER A 383 -17.75 23.16 34.31
C SER A 383 -17.04 24.21 35.16
N THR A 384 -17.71 24.71 36.19
CA THR A 384 -17.06 25.45 37.29
C THR A 384 -16.87 24.52 38.47
N VAL A 385 -15.81 24.76 39.24
CA VAL A 385 -15.49 24.09 40.51
C VAL A 385 -15.88 25.01 41.66
#